data_AF-A0A413WLD7-F1
#
_entry.id   AF-A0A413WLD7-F1
#
_cell.length_a   1.000
_cell.length_b   1.000
_cell.length_c   1.000
_cell.angle_alpha   90.00
_cell.angle_beta   90.00
_cell.angle_gamma   90.00
#
_symmetry.space_group_name_H-M   'P 1'
#
loop_
_entity.id
_entity.type
_entity.pdbx_description
1 polymer ?
#
loop_
_entity_poly.entity_id
_entity_poly.type
_entity_poly.pdbx_seq_one_letter_code
_entity_poly.pdbx_strand_id
1 'polypeptide(L)'
;MKKRRDAVKTKFSLLQRYLLISLMALFLTSIWSYSAFQDIERENRRIVEEAIPIANAASELLRLLLDQELSVRGYTYNQDTLSLEQYEATKRSLSETIHVIRQMEAFHESQIELIKAGDVLTANARRYSGTDYINQFRDVDAAIREDIDNIIQQASIRSDTASSSAKWVIVIVVGLRRARADKAMRRA
;
A
#
# COMPACT_ATOMS: atom_id res chain seq x y z
N MET A 1 3.06 5.39 -89.16
CA MET A 1 3.22 6.17 -87.92
C MET A 1 3.18 5.22 -86.72
N LYS A 2 4.32 5.02 -86.03
CA LYS A 2 4.48 4.02 -84.96
C LYS A 2 4.23 4.70 -83.60
N LYS A 3 3.07 4.43 -82.99
CA LYS A 3 2.64 5.00 -81.70
C LYS A 3 3.48 4.40 -80.57
N ARG A 4 4.42 5.17 -80.01
CA ARG A 4 5.13 4.82 -78.77
C ARG A 4 4.10 4.79 -77.63
N ARG A 5 3.89 3.61 -77.05
CA ARG A 5 3.26 3.46 -75.73
C ARG A 5 4.40 3.44 -74.72
N ASP A 6 4.72 4.59 -74.16
CA ASP A 6 5.63 4.67 -73.03
C ASP A 6 4.86 4.22 -71.78
N ALA A 7 5.11 2.97 -71.38
CA ALA A 7 4.64 2.44 -70.12
C ALA A 7 5.32 3.24 -69.00
N VAL A 8 4.52 3.96 -68.20
CA VAL A 8 4.96 4.56 -66.94
C VAL A 8 5.30 3.41 -65.98
N LYS A 9 6.52 2.89 -66.08
CA LYS A 9 7.08 1.96 -65.09
C LYS A 9 7.51 2.80 -63.89
N THR A 10 6.64 2.89 -62.88
CA THR A 10 6.98 3.42 -61.57
C THR A 10 8.11 2.57 -60.97
N LYS A 11 9.35 3.04 -61.11
CA LYS A 11 10.53 2.43 -60.48
C LYS A 11 10.57 2.86 -59.02
N PHE A 12 9.76 2.22 -58.17
CA PHE A 12 9.90 2.35 -56.72
C PHE A 12 11.33 1.96 -56.33
N SER A 13 12.11 2.92 -55.82
CA SER A 13 13.49 2.70 -55.39
C SER A 13 13.53 1.68 -54.25
N LEU A 14 14.56 0.83 -54.19
CA LEU A 14 14.73 -0.17 -53.11
C LEU A 14 14.64 0.49 -51.73
N LEU A 15 15.19 1.70 -51.59
CA LEU A 15 15.13 2.51 -50.37
C LEU A 15 13.68 2.82 -49.95
N GLN A 16 12.82 3.21 -50.90
CA GLN A 16 11.42 3.53 -50.63
C GLN A 16 10.62 2.30 -50.20
N ARG A 17 10.97 1.11 -50.71
CA ARG A 17 10.33 -0.15 -50.31
C ARG A 17 10.70 -0.53 -48.89
N TYR A 18 11.97 -0.44 -48.51
CA TYR A 18 12.40 -0.70 -47.13
C TYR A 18 11.78 0.30 -46.15
N LEU A 19 11.71 1.58 -46.53
CA LEU A 19 11.04 2.60 -45.74
C LEU A 19 9.55 2.27 -45.53
N LEU A 20 8.84 1.87 -46.58
CA LEU A 20 7.42 1.51 -46.50
C LEU A 20 7.18 0.27 -45.64
N ILE A 21 8.02 -0.76 -45.76
CA ILE A 21 7.96 -1.97 -44.93
C ILE A 21 8.22 -1.62 -43.46
N SER A 22 9.22 -0.77 -43.19
CA SER A 22 9.53 -0.31 -41.83
C SER A 22 8.37 0.49 -41.23
N LEU A 23 7.74 1.36 -42.02
CA LEU A 23 6.58 2.16 -41.59
C LEU A 23 5.36 1.29 -41.30
N MET A 24 5.09 0.28 -42.15
CA MET A 24 4.06 -0.72 -41.88
C MET A 24 4.35 -1.55 -40.63
N ALA A 25 5.60 -1.97 -40.43
CA ALA A 25 6.00 -2.71 -39.23
C ALA A 25 5.79 -1.86 -37.97
N LEU A 26 6.18 -0.57 -37.99
CA LEU A 26 5.93 0.36 -36.88
C LEU A 26 4.44 0.58 -36.62
N PHE A 27 3.62 0.65 -37.66
CA PHE A 27 2.17 0.79 -37.51
C PHE A 27 1.56 -0.46 -36.86
N LEU A 28 1.98 -1.65 -37.29
CA LEU A 28 1.53 -2.92 -36.72
C LEU A 28 1.96 -3.08 -35.27
N THR A 29 3.22 -2.76 -34.93
CA THR A 29 3.69 -2.85 -33.53
C THR A 29 3.00 -1.85 -32.62
N SER A 30 2.64 -0.67 -33.12
CA SER A 30 1.87 0.33 -32.36
C SER A 30 0.49 -0.17 -31.96
N ILE A 31 -0.24 -0.83 -32.88
CA ILE A 31 -1.56 -1.40 -32.58
C ILE A 31 -1.46 -2.49 -31.49
N TRP A 32 -0.46 -3.37 -31.61
CA TRP A 32 -0.22 -4.41 -30.61
C TRP A 32 0.17 -3.84 -29.25
N SER A 33 1.04 -2.83 -29.23
CA SER A 33 1.44 -2.13 -28.01
C SER A 33 0.25 -1.45 -27.33
N TYR A 34 -0.63 -0.81 -28.11
CA TYR A 34 -1.82 -0.16 -27.58
C TYR A 34 -2.78 -1.15 -26.90
N SER A 35 -3.01 -2.32 -27.52
CA SER A 35 -3.83 -3.37 -26.90
C SER A 35 -3.20 -3.88 -25.60
N ALA A 36 -1.90 -4.17 -25.61
CA ALA A 36 -1.20 -4.63 -24.41
C ALA A 36 -1.22 -3.58 -23.29
N PHE A 37 -1.14 -2.30 -23.64
CA PHE A 37 -1.24 -1.20 -22.69
C PHE A 37 -2.61 -1.15 -22.02
N GLN A 38 -3.70 -1.33 -22.78
CA GLN A 38 -5.05 -1.40 -22.22
C GLN A 38 -5.24 -2.58 -21.25
N ASP A 39 -4.62 -3.72 -21.55
CA ASP A 39 -4.65 -4.90 -20.66
C ASP A 39 -3.95 -4.61 -19.32
N ILE A 40 -2.77 -3.98 -19.37
CA ILE A 40 -2.03 -3.55 -18.19
C ILE A 40 -2.84 -2.52 -17.39
N GLU A 41 -3.46 -1.56 -18.05
CA GLU A 41 -4.27 -0.53 -17.39
C GLU A 41 -5.48 -1.13 -16.66
N ARG A 42 -6.12 -2.16 -17.24
CA ARG A 42 -7.22 -2.89 -16.60
C ARG A 42 -6.75 -3.64 -15.36
N GLU A 43 -5.62 -4.32 -15.43
CA GLU A 43 -5.09 -5.06 -14.30
C GLU A 43 -4.59 -4.13 -13.19
N ASN A 44 -3.95 -3.02 -13.56
CA ASN A 44 -3.54 -1.98 -12.62
C ASN A 44 -4.74 -1.38 -11.87
N ARG A 45 -5.86 -1.16 -12.56
CA ARG A 45 -7.10 -0.71 -11.90
C ARG A 45 -7.59 -1.70 -10.85
N ARG A 46 -7.58 -3.01 -11.12
CA ARG A 46 -7.96 -4.02 -10.11
C ARG A 46 -7.05 -3.99 -8.89
N ILE A 47 -5.74 -3.85 -9.08
CA ILE A 47 -4.79 -3.75 -7.96
C ILE A 47 -5.12 -2.54 -7.08
N VAL A 48 -5.31 -1.37 -7.71
CA VAL A 48 -5.53 -0.10 -7.00
C VAL A 48 -6.91 -0.03 -6.35
N GLU A 49 -7.95 -0.49 -7.03
CA GLU A 49 -9.35 -0.33 -6.61
C GLU A 49 -9.83 -1.48 -5.73
N GLU A 50 -9.25 -2.68 -5.85
CA GLU A 50 -9.73 -3.88 -5.15
C GLU A 50 -8.68 -4.40 -4.16
N ALA A 51 -7.46 -4.71 -4.63
CA ALA A 51 -6.48 -5.42 -3.80
C ALA A 51 -5.88 -4.56 -2.67
N ILE A 52 -5.50 -3.31 -2.96
CA ILE A 52 -4.88 -2.41 -1.96
C ILE A 52 -5.81 -2.16 -0.76
N PRO A 53 -7.08 -1.73 -0.94
CA PRO A 53 -7.92 -1.42 0.21
C PRO A 53 -8.27 -2.66 1.04
N ILE A 54 -8.34 -3.86 0.43
CA ILE A 54 -8.48 -5.13 1.18
C ILE A 54 -7.25 -5.40 2.05
N ALA A 55 -6.04 -5.23 1.49
CA ALA A 55 -4.80 -5.37 2.26
C ALA A 55 -4.71 -4.36 3.41
N ASN A 56 -5.27 -3.17 3.22
CA ASN A 56 -5.33 -2.13 4.24
C ASN A 56 -6.33 -2.47 5.34
N ALA A 57 -7.52 -2.99 5.00
CA ALA A 57 -8.47 -3.50 5.98
C ALA A 57 -7.84 -4.60 6.87
N ALA A 58 -7.06 -5.51 6.26
CA ALA A 58 -6.35 -6.55 7.01
C ALA A 58 -5.25 -5.97 7.92
N SER A 59 -4.49 -5.00 7.43
CA SER A 59 -3.45 -4.31 8.21
C SER A 59 -4.05 -3.53 9.39
N GLU A 60 -5.20 -2.89 9.18
CA GLU A 60 -5.93 -2.16 10.22
C GLU A 60 -6.45 -3.09 11.31
N LEU A 61 -7.03 -4.23 10.93
CA LEU A 61 -7.44 -5.25 11.90
C LEU A 61 -6.25 -5.72 12.76
N LEU A 62 -5.09 -5.96 12.14
CA LEU A 62 -3.89 -6.34 12.87
C LEU A 62 -3.44 -5.25 13.85
N ARG A 63 -3.47 -3.98 13.42
CA ARG A 63 -3.13 -2.82 14.26
C ARG A 63 -4.06 -2.73 15.46
N LEU A 64 -5.37 -2.75 15.24
CA LEU A 64 -6.39 -2.63 16.29
C LEU A 64 -6.29 -3.78 17.31
N LEU A 65 -6.05 -5.01 16.84
CA LEU A 65 -5.87 -6.16 17.72
C LEU A 65 -4.60 -6.05 18.56
N LEU A 66 -3.50 -5.57 17.96
CA LEU A 66 -2.24 -5.34 18.69
C LEU A 66 -2.40 -4.24 19.74
N ASP A 67 -3.07 -3.15 19.40
CA ASP A 67 -3.30 -2.04 20.31
C ASP A 67 -4.20 -2.43 21.50
N GLN A 68 -5.21 -3.27 21.27
CA GLN A 68 -5.98 -3.88 22.37
C GLN A 68 -5.11 -4.70 23.32
N GLU A 69 -4.24 -5.56 22.79
CA GLU A 69 -3.33 -6.38 23.60
C GLU A 69 -2.38 -5.49 24.42
N LEU A 70 -1.81 -4.45 23.80
CA LEU A 70 -0.92 -3.51 24.48
C LEU A 70 -1.63 -2.71 25.56
N SER A 71 -2.85 -2.24 25.27
CA SER A 71 -3.69 -1.51 26.21
C SER A 71 -4.06 -2.36 27.43
N VAL A 72 -4.47 -3.61 27.21
CA VAL A 72 -4.75 -4.56 28.30
C VAL A 72 -3.51 -4.82 29.15
N ARG A 73 -2.34 -5.03 28.52
CA ARG A 73 -1.07 -5.20 29.23
C ARG A 73 -0.69 -3.96 30.04
N GLY A 74 -0.83 -2.77 29.45
CA GLY A 74 -0.55 -1.49 30.08
C GLY A 74 -1.39 -1.27 31.34
N TYR A 75 -2.70 -1.52 31.24
CA TYR A 75 -3.60 -1.46 32.38
C TYR A 75 -3.27 -2.50 33.45
N THR A 76 -3.02 -3.75 33.05
CA THR A 76 -2.72 -4.83 34.00
C THR A 76 -1.43 -4.58 34.78
N TYR A 77 -0.40 -4.04 34.12
CA TYR A 77 0.92 -3.82 34.72
C TYR A 77 0.98 -2.53 35.56
N ASN A 78 0.42 -1.43 35.03
CA ASN A 78 0.56 -0.09 35.63
C ASN A 78 -0.71 0.45 36.29
N GLN A 79 -1.85 -0.25 36.20
CA GLN A 79 -3.17 0.26 36.59
C GLN A 79 -3.51 1.60 35.90
N ASP A 80 -2.96 1.81 34.71
CA ASP A 80 -3.04 3.07 33.98
C ASP A 80 -4.41 3.25 33.32
N THR A 81 -5.20 4.20 33.82
CA THR A 81 -6.54 4.51 33.30
C THR A 81 -6.54 4.98 31.85
N LEU A 82 -5.43 5.55 31.36
CA LEU A 82 -5.29 5.93 29.95
C LEU A 82 -5.30 4.70 29.04
N SER A 83 -4.65 3.61 29.47
CA SER A 83 -4.67 2.34 28.74
C SER A 83 -6.08 1.73 28.65
N LEU A 84 -6.94 1.97 29.65
CA LEU A 84 -8.33 1.53 29.63
C LEU A 84 -9.18 2.35 28.64
N GLU A 85 -8.95 3.66 28.57
CA GLU A 85 -9.59 4.53 27.58
C GLU A 85 -9.19 4.14 26.16
N GLN A 86 -7.91 3.88 25.92
CA GLN A 86 -7.38 3.38 24.65
C GLN A 86 -8.03 2.06 24.25
N TYR A 87 -8.12 1.11 25.18
CA TYR A 87 -8.81 -0.16 24.93
C TYR A 87 -10.26 0.02 24.45
N GLU A 88 -11.04 0.87 25.13
CA GLU A 88 -12.43 1.13 24.74
C GLU A 88 -12.55 1.86 23.41
N ALA A 89 -11.62 2.78 23.10
CA ALA A 89 -11.56 3.43 21.78
C ALA A 89 -11.29 2.40 20.68
N THR A 90 -10.25 1.59 20.84
CA THR A 90 -9.82 0.58 19.86
C THR A 90 -10.88 -0.50 19.67
N LYS A 91 -11.62 -0.86 20.72
CA LYS A 91 -12.78 -1.75 20.63
C LYS A 91 -13.92 -1.20 19.77
N ARG A 92 -14.20 0.11 19.84
CA ARG A 92 -15.20 0.74 18.97
C ARG A 92 -14.75 0.71 17.51
N SER A 93 -13.51 1.13 17.23
CA SER A 93 -12.95 1.09 15.88
C SER A 93 -12.97 -0.32 15.29
N LEU A 94 -12.58 -1.33 16.07
CA LEU A 94 -12.61 -2.74 15.63
C LEU A 94 -14.04 -3.20 15.28
N SER A 95 -15.03 -2.80 16.08
CA SER A 95 -16.44 -3.10 15.82
C SER A 95 -16.94 -2.45 14.53
N GLU A 96 -16.54 -1.21 14.25
CA GLU A 96 -16.88 -0.49 13.03
C GLU A 96 -16.24 -1.14 11.79
N THR A 97 -14.94 -1.47 11.86
CA THR A 97 -14.23 -2.19 10.79
C THR A 97 -14.89 -3.54 10.47
N ILE A 98 -15.23 -4.32 11.49
CA ILE A 98 -15.93 -5.61 11.33
C ILE A 98 -17.32 -5.40 10.73
N HIS A 99 -18.03 -4.33 11.11
CA HIS A 99 -19.35 -4.03 10.56
C HIS A 99 -19.29 -3.79 9.05
N VAL A 100 -18.33 -2.98 8.58
CA VAL A 100 -18.14 -2.71 7.14
C VAL A 100 -17.81 -4.00 6.38
N ILE A 101 -16.94 -4.86 6.94
CA ILE A 101 -16.61 -6.17 6.33
C ILE A 101 -17.86 -7.03 6.16
N ARG A 102 -18.74 -7.08 7.17
CA ARG A 102 -20.00 -7.84 7.10
C ARG A 102 -20.98 -7.27 6.08
N GLN A 103 -21.06 -5.95 5.94
CA GLN A 103 -21.90 -5.32 4.91
C GLN A 103 -21.41 -5.67 3.51
N MET A 104 -20.08 -5.68 3.30
CA MET A 104 -19.47 -6.10 2.04
C MET A 104 -19.75 -7.58 1.73
N GLU A 105 -19.63 -8.46 2.74
CA GLU A 105 -19.98 -9.89 2.61
C GLU A 105 -21.45 -10.07 2.20
N ALA A 106 -22.38 -9.45 2.93
CA ALA A 106 -23.81 -9.52 2.62
C ALA A 106 -24.14 -8.97 1.21
N PHE A 107 -23.45 -7.91 0.79
CA PHE A 107 -23.58 -7.41 -0.58
C PHE A 107 -23.15 -8.48 -1.60
N HIS A 108 -21.98 -9.09 -1.43
CA HIS A 108 -21.50 -10.14 -2.35
C HIS A 108 -22.40 -11.38 -2.36
N GLU A 109 -22.92 -11.79 -1.21
CA GLU A 109 -23.91 -12.86 -1.13
C GLU A 109 -25.16 -12.52 -1.95
N SER A 110 -25.71 -11.31 -1.80
CA SER A 110 -26.87 -10.86 -2.56
C SER A 110 -26.61 -10.85 -4.08
N GLN A 111 -25.39 -10.52 -4.52
CA GLN A 111 -24.99 -10.59 -5.93
C GLN A 111 -24.98 -12.02 -6.44
N ILE A 112 -24.43 -12.95 -5.65
CA ILE A 112 -24.40 -14.38 -5.99
C ILE A 112 -25.82 -14.94 -6.08
N GLU A 113 -26.73 -14.54 -5.18
CA GLU A 113 -28.13 -14.94 -5.23
C GLU A 113 -28.84 -14.44 -6.49
N LEU A 114 -28.64 -13.18 -6.88
CA LEU A 114 -29.18 -12.63 -8.14
C LEU A 114 -28.71 -13.43 -9.36
N ILE A 115 -27.42 -13.77 -9.40
CA ILE A 115 -26.84 -14.59 -10.49
C ILE A 115 -27.45 -15.99 -10.48
N LYS A 116 -27.56 -16.64 -9.31
CA LYS A 116 -28.18 -17.97 -9.17
C LYS A 116 -29.66 -17.98 -9.57
N ALA A 117 -30.38 -16.89 -9.32
CA ALA A 117 -31.77 -16.71 -9.72
C ALA A 117 -31.93 -16.40 -11.23
N GLY A 118 -30.84 -16.21 -11.97
CA GLY A 118 -30.86 -15.85 -13.39
C GLY A 118 -31.09 -14.36 -13.66
N ASP A 119 -31.18 -13.53 -12.61
CA ASP A 119 -31.32 -12.06 -12.74
C ASP A 119 -29.95 -11.40 -12.92
N VAL A 120 -29.33 -11.71 -14.05
CA VAL A 120 -28.00 -11.21 -14.43
C VAL A 120 -28.06 -9.71 -14.76
N LEU A 121 -29.23 -9.17 -15.16
CA LEU A 121 -29.40 -7.76 -15.46
C LEU A 121 -29.28 -6.91 -14.20
N THR A 122 -30.02 -7.27 -13.13
CA THR A 122 -29.92 -6.57 -11.84
C THR A 122 -28.54 -6.75 -11.22
N ALA A 123 -27.95 -7.95 -11.31
CA ALA A 123 -26.59 -8.19 -10.83
C ALA A 123 -25.57 -7.28 -11.55
N ASN A 124 -25.65 -7.18 -12.88
CA ASN A 124 -24.77 -6.30 -13.66
C ASN A 124 -24.98 -4.82 -13.34
N ALA A 125 -26.22 -4.38 -13.15
CA ALA A 125 -26.52 -3.00 -12.78
C ALA A 125 -25.88 -2.60 -11.44
N ARG A 126 -25.75 -3.57 -10.52
CA ARG A 126 -25.18 -3.37 -9.18
C ARG A 126 -23.71 -3.76 -9.06
N ARG A 127 -23.06 -4.22 -10.14
CA ARG A 127 -21.71 -4.83 -10.10
C ARG A 127 -20.68 -3.95 -9.39
N TYR A 128 -20.77 -2.64 -9.55
CA TYR A 128 -19.81 -1.69 -8.99
C TYR A 128 -20.17 -1.19 -7.59
N SER A 129 -21.38 -1.45 -7.10
CA SER A 129 -21.81 -0.97 -5.77
C SER A 129 -21.04 -1.62 -4.61
N GLY A 130 -20.30 -2.71 -4.85
CA GLY A 130 -19.43 -3.33 -3.85
C GLY A 130 -18.18 -2.49 -3.55
N THR A 131 -17.74 -1.64 -4.49
CA THR A 131 -16.54 -0.82 -4.30
C THR A 131 -16.75 0.30 -3.29
N ASP A 132 -17.99 0.68 -2.99
CA ASP A 132 -18.30 1.68 -1.97
C ASP A 132 -17.91 1.22 -0.55
N TYR A 133 -18.01 -0.08 -0.26
CA TYR A 133 -17.52 -0.64 1.01
C TYR A 133 -15.99 -0.70 1.05
N ILE A 134 -15.37 -1.01 -0.10
CA ILE A 134 -13.91 -1.08 -0.25
C ILE A 134 -13.28 0.31 -0.14
N ASN A 135 -13.96 1.33 -0.66
CA ASN A 135 -13.50 2.72 -0.62
C ASN A 135 -13.38 3.27 0.81
N GLN A 136 -14.16 2.75 1.77
CA GLN A 136 -14.05 3.14 3.19
C GLN A 136 -12.71 2.74 3.82
N PHE A 137 -11.99 1.77 3.23
CA PHE A 137 -10.64 1.37 3.67
C PHE A 137 -9.53 2.12 2.95
N ARG A 138 -9.84 3.08 2.06
CA ARG A 138 -8.80 3.89 1.39
C ARG A 138 -8.24 4.97 2.30
N ASP A 139 -9.10 5.59 3.11
CA ASP A 139 -8.66 6.58 4.10
C ASP A 139 -7.79 5.93 5.19
N VAL A 140 -8.04 4.63 5.44
CA VAL A 140 -7.21 3.79 6.31
C VAL A 140 -5.78 3.63 5.78
N ASP A 141 -5.55 3.64 4.46
CA ASP A 141 -4.18 3.61 3.89
C ASP A 141 -3.35 4.80 4.34
N ALA A 142 -3.94 6.00 4.25
CA ALA A 142 -3.29 7.24 4.62
C ALA A 142 -2.98 7.26 6.12
N ALA A 143 -3.94 6.84 6.94
CA ALA A 143 -3.78 6.75 8.39
C ALA A 143 -2.72 5.71 8.80
N ILE A 144 -2.68 4.54 8.15
CA ILE A 144 -1.66 3.50 8.44
C ILE A 144 -0.26 4.02 8.09
N ARG A 145 -0.09 4.70 6.95
CA ARG A 145 1.20 5.30 6.57
C ARG A 145 1.66 6.34 7.57
N GLU A 146 0.75 7.23 7.97
CA GLU A 146 1.03 8.26 8.99
C GLU A 146 1.42 7.63 10.34
N ASP A 147 0.72 6.59 10.77
CA ASP A 147 1.04 5.88 12.02
C ASP A 147 2.38 5.15 11.94
N ILE A 148 2.70 4.50 10.82
CA ILE A 148 4.01 3.86 10.62
C ILE A 148 5.12 4.91 10.69
N ASP A 149 4.94 6.06 10.05
CA ASP A 149 5.90 7.17 10.08
C ASP A 149 6.06 7.71 11.51
N ASN A 150 4.96 7.86 12.24
CA ASN A 150 4.98 8.28 13.65
C ASN A 150 5.69 7.26 14.55
N ILE A 151 5.44 5.95 14.36
CA ILE A 151 6.12 4.88 15.10
C ILE A 151 7.63 4.90 14.81
N ILE A 152 8.02 5.04 13.54
CA ILE A 152 9.43 5.12 13.14
C ILE A 152 10.10 6.35 13.76
N GLN A 153 9.44 7.52 13.72
CA GLN A 153 9.95 8.73 14.35
C GLN A 153 10.08 8.58 15.87
N GLN A 154 9.06 8.06 16.55
CA GLN A 154 9.09 7.84 17.99
C GLN A 154 10.17 6.83 18.40
N ALA A 155 10.33 5.74 17.65
CA ALA A 155 11.37 4.76 17.86
C ALA A 155 12.78 5.38 17.67
N SER A 156 12.94 6.20 16.63
CA SER A 156 14.18 6.95 16.36
C SER A 156 14.52 7.92 17.51
N ILE A 157 13.56 8.73 17.96
CA ILE A 157 13.74 9.68 19.07
C ILE A 157 14.09 8.95 20.37
N ARG A 158 13.40 7.84 20.68
CA ARG A 158 13.70 7.02 21.87
C ARG A 158 15.11 6.42 21.79
N SER A 159 15.53 5.97 20.61
CA SER A 159 16.90 5.46 20.36
C SER A 159 17.96 6.54 20.56
N ASP A 160 17.75 7.75 20.02
CA ASP A 160 18.69 8.86 20.16
C ASP A 160 18.80 9.35 21.62
N THR A 161 17.68 9.37 22.33
CA THR A 161 17.64 9.73 23.76
C THR A 161 18.35 8.68 24.63
N ALA A 162 18.19 7.39 24.32
CA ALA A 162 18.91 6.31 24.99
C ALA A 162 20.42 6.34 24.66
N SER A 163 20.79 6.60 23.40
CA SER A 163 22.18 6.70 22.94
C SER A 163 22.92 7.89 23.57
N SER A 164 22.28 9.06 23.63
CA SER A 164 22.83 10.23 24.31
C SER A 164 23.01 10.01 25.81
N SER A 165 22.06 9.34 26.47
CA SER A 165 22.19 8.94 27.87
C SER A 165 23.35 7.96 28.09
N ALA A 166 23.53 6.97 27.21
CA ALA A 166 24.65 6.03 27.27
C ALA A 166 26.01 6.71 27.11
N LYS A 167 26.12 7.75 26.26
CA LYS A 167 27.35 8.55 26.12
C LYS A 167 27.74 9.23 27.44
N TRP A 168 26.77 9.80 28.17
CA TRP A 168 27.04 10.40 29.48
C TRP A 168 27.45 9.39 30.54
N VAL A 169 26.85 8.18 30.54
CA VAL A 169 27.27 7.09 31.43
C VAL A 169 28.71 6.68 31.16
N ILE A 170 29.11 6.54 29.89
CA ILE A 170 30.51 6.22 29.52
C ILE A 170 31.46 7.30 30.01
N VAL A 171 31.13 8.58 29.82
CA VAL A 171 31.95 9.71 30.28
C VAL A 171 32.10 9.69 31.80
N ILE A 172 31.02 9.47 32.54
CA ILE A 172 31.04 9.39 34.01
C ILE A 172 31.90 8.22 34.47
N VAL A 173 31.72 7.02 33.89
CA VAL A 173 32.46 5.81 34.28
C VAL A 173 33.96 5.96 33.98
N VAL A 174 34.32 6.50 32.81
CA VAL A 174 35.72 6.75 32.43
C VAL A 174 36.35 7.82 33.32
N GLY A 175 35.62 8.90 33.62
CA GLY A 175 36.06 9.95 34.54
C GLY A 175 36.30 9.44 35.96
N LEU A 176 35.40 8.60 36.47
CA LEU A 176 35.51 7.99 37.80
C LEU A 176 36.73 7.05 37.89
N ARG A 177 36.99 6.28 36.82
CA ARG A 177 38.13 5.37 36.72
C ARG A 177 39.46 6.14 36.73
N ARG A 178 39.53 7.26 36.00
CA ARG A 178 40.72 8.13 35.96
C ARG A 178 40.98 8.81 37.31
N ALA A 179 39.94 9.33 37.95
CA ALA A 179 40.04 9.95 39.28
C ALA A 179 40.50 8.96 40.37
N ARG A 180 40.09 7.69 40.29
CA ARG A 180 40.59 6.63 41.18
C ARG A 180 42.05 6.28 40.92
N ALA A 181 42.47 6.20 39.65
CA ALA A 181 43.86 5.93 39.28
C ALA A 181 44.81 7.05 39.77
N ASP A 182 44.41 8.31 39.62
CA ASP A 182 45.20 9.46 40.08
C ASP A 182 45.30 9.52 41.62
N LYS A 183 44.24 9.12 42.34
CA LYS A 183 44.28 9.01 43.81
C LYS A 183 45.18 7.88 44.30
N ALA A 184 45.30 6.79 43.55
CA ALA A 184 46.17 5.67 43.88
C ALA A 184 47.65 6.03 43.66
N MET A 185 47.97 6.73 42.56
CA MET A 185 49.34 7.20 42.28
C MET A 185 49.86 8.27 43.25
N ARG A 186 48.97 9.10 43.82
CA ARG A 186 49.35 10.10 44.83
C ARG A 186 49.55 9.54 46.25
N ARG A 187 49.25 8.26 46.45
CA ARG A 187 49.36 7.56 47.76
C ARG A 187 50.47 6.50 47.78
N ALA A 188 51.19 6.32 46.67
CA ALA A 188 52.39 5.50 46.55
C ALA A 188 53.62 6.42 46.56
#